data_AF-A0A4R1XJR1-F1
#
_entry.id   AF-A0A4R1XJR1-F1
#
_cell.length_a   1.000
_cell.length_b   1.000
_cell.length_c   1.000
_cell.angle_alpha   90.00
_cell.angle_beta   90.00
_cell.angle_gamma   90.00
#
_symmetry.space_group_name_H-M   'P 1'
#
loop_
_entity.id
_entity.type
_entity.pdbx_description
1 polymer ?
#
loop_
_entity_poly.entity_id
_entity_poly.type
_entity_poly.pdbx_seq_one_letter_code
_entity_poly.pdbx_strand_id
1 'polypeptide(L)'
;MLKNSQNNNSIIIFLLLLISSNAAALGDKVSDGKVNVRLQNNHLCFSVSNYTPRPAIWGKQFVDSNNLKLSYIGVSSSKYGYIWGVNIPADQVGNGVTLSSKSCIEYGQNISGYSIQKTASSLKTGKYSVSIWGRDQEKNRAIVFVSAFALDVTNGQLRISKVD
;
A
#
# COMPACT_ATOMS: atom_id res chain seq x y z
N MET A 1 -20.31 -47.70 2.59
CA MET A 1 -19.22 -47.10 1.80
C MET A 1 -18.88 -45.74 2.38
N LEU A 2 -17.86 -45.68 3.23
CA LEU A 2 -17.36 -44.44 3.83
C LEU A 2 -16.38 -43.78 2.86
N LYS A 3 -16.75 -42.62 2.29
CA LYS A 3 -15.83 -41.84 1.44
C LYS A 3 -14.93 -40.99 2.33
N ASN A 4 -13.71 -41.49 2.46
CA ASN A 4 -12.52 -40.76 2.90
C ASN A 4 -12.31 -39.56 1.98
N SER A 5 -12.40 -38.32 2.49
CA SER A 5 -11.99 -37.13 1.74
C SER A 5 -10.75 -36.55 2.38
N GLN A 6 -9.67 -36.59 1.60
CA GLN A 6 -8.31 -36.29 2.00
C GLN A 6 -8.13 -34.84 2.46
N ASN A 7 -7.33 -34.72 3.51
CA ASN A 7 -6.64 -33.52 3.95
C ASN A 7 -5.83 -32.90 2.81
N ASN A 8 -6.18 -31.69 2.40
CA ASN A 8 -5.30 -30.82 1.62
C ASN A 8 -4.70 -29.78 2.57
N ASN A 9 -3.55 -30.14 3.13
CA ASN A 9 -2.60 -29.20 3.72
C ASN A 9 -2.07 -28.27 2.61
N SER A 10 -2.80 -27.19 2.31
CA SER A 10 -2.22 -26.05 1.60
C SER A 10 -1.27 -25.34 2.55
N ILE A 11 -0.01 -25.74 2.51
CA ILE A 11 1.11 -24.97 3.03
C ILE A 11 1.19 -23.70 2.19
N ILE A 12 0.45 -22.66 2.59
CA ILE A 12 0.64 -21.31 2.09
C ILE A 12 1.92 -20.82 2.74
N ILE A 13 3.01 -20.90 1.97
CA ILE A 13 4.27 -20.22 2.30
C ILE A 13 3.97 -18.72 2.29
N PHE A 14 3.60 -18.19 3.45
CA PHE A 14 3.66 -16.77 3.73
C PHE A 14 5.14 -16.40 3.72
N LEU A 15 5.62 -15.98 2.55
CA LEU A 15 6.90 -15.29 2.43
C LEU A 15 6.71 -13.89 3.03
N LEU A 16 6.62 -13.82 4.36
CA LEU A 16 6.86 -12.60 5.13
C LEU A 16 8.33 -12.27 4.92
N LEU A 17 8.60 -11.52 3.84
CA LEU A 17 9.88 -10.84 3.68
C LEU A 17 10.06 -9.96 4.91
N LEU A 18 10.93 -10.41 5.82
CA LEU A 18 11.60 -9.60 6.81
C LEU A 18 12.44 -8.57 6.05
N ILE A 19 11.80 -7.50 5.58
CA ILE A 19 12.48 -6.36 4.97
C ILE A 19 13.02 -5.51 6.12
N SER A 20 14.06 -6.02 6.77
CA SER A 20 14.92 -5.22 7.63
C SER A 20 15.72 -4.25 6.75
N SER A 21 15.54 -2.96 7.03
CA SER A 21 16.52 -1.91 6.76
C SER A 21 16.93 -1.73 5.29
N ASN A 22 16.04 -1.15 4.47
CA ASN A 22 16.34 -0.19 3.38
C ASN A 22 15.10 0.00 2.49
N ALA A 23 14.02 0.56 3.06
CA ALA A 23 12.80 0.85 2.31
C ALA A 23 13.03 1.77 1.08
N ALA A 24 14.11 2.56 1.09
CA ALA A 24 14.52 3.39 -0.05
C ALA A 24 15.10 2.58 -1.24
N ALA A 25 15.73 1.42 -1.00
CA ALA A 25 16.39 0.64 -2.05
C ALA A 25 15.48 -0.40 -2.74
N LEU A 26 14.32 -0.70 -2.16
CA LEU A 26 13.35 -1.66 -2.72
C LEU A 26 12.22 -1.02 -3.54
N GLY A 27 12.05 0.30 -3.45
CA GLY A 27 10.98 1.03 -4.14
C GLY A 27 11.03 0.89 -5.66
N ASP A 28 12.21 1.03 -6.27
CA ASP A 28 12.31 1.09 -7.75
C ASP A 28 12.28 -0.29 -8.43
N LYS A 29 12.65 -1.37 -7.72
CA LYS A 29 12.70 -2.72 -8.33
C LYS A 29 11.37 -3.47 -8.28
N VAL A 30 10.48 -3.12 -7.35
CA VAL A 30 9.22 -3.86 -7.10
C VAL A 30 7.99 -2.99 -7.36
N SER A 31 8.13 -1.68 -7.57
CA SER A 31 6.99 -0.80 -7.83
C SER A 31 6.67 -0.66 -9.31
N ASP A 32 5.38 -0.59 -9.65
CA ASP A 32 4.87 -0.21 -10.96
C ASP A 32 4.61 1.30 -11.04
N GLY A 33 4.53 2.01 -9.90
CA GLY A 33 4.30 3.46 -9.86
C GLY A 33 4.69 4.12 -8.54
N LYS A 34 4.40 5.41 -8.37
CA LYS A 34 4.67 6.12 -7.10
C LYS A 34 3.37 6.43 -6.36
N VAL A 35 3.44 6.42 -5.03
CA VAL A 35 2.37 6.96 -4.18
C VAL A 35 2.56 8.48 -4.08
N ASN A 36 1.51 9.23 -4.39
CA ASN A 36 1.46 10.65 -4.11
C ASN A 36 1.16 10.83 -2.62
N VAL A 37 2.09 11.45 -1.90
CA VAL A 37 1.97 11.75 -0.47
C VAL A 37 1.71 13.24 -0.34
N ARG A 38 0.59 13.61 0.30
CA ARG A 38 0.19 15.02 0.49
C ARG A 38 -0.41 15.23 1.86
N LEU A 39 -0.46 16.48 2.30
CA LEU A 39 -1.20 16.88 3.49
C LEU A 39 -2.53 17.51 3.09
N GLN A 40 -3.60 17.15 3.78
CA GLN A 40 -4.91 17.79 3.65
C GLN A 40 -5.45 18.04 5.05
N ASN A 41 -5.68 19.30 5.43
CA ASN A 41 -6.16 19.68 6.77
C ASN A 41 -5.32 19.10 7.94
N ASN A 42 -3.98 18.98 7.77
CA ASN A 42 -3.05 18.32 8.71
C ASN A 42 -3.17 16.78 8.78
N HIS A 43 -3.90 16.15 7.86
CA HIS A 43 -3.94 14.70 7.69
C HIS A 43 -3.01 14.26 6.56
N LEU A 44 -2.30 13.15 6.77
CA LEU A 44 -1.43 12.56 5.75
C LEU A 44 -2.28 11.73 4.80
N CYS A 45 -2.37 12.18 3.54
CA CYS A 45 -3.15 11.57 2.48
C CYS A 45 -2.25 10.81 1.50
N PHE A 46 -2.73 9.63 1.11
CA PHE A 46 -2.11 8.81 0.07
C PHE A 46 -3.04 8.66 -1.13
N SER A 47 -2.48 8.78 -2.33
CA SER A 47 -3.18 8.56 -3.60
C SER A 47 -2.22 8.05 -4.66
N VAL A 48 -2.73 7.57 -5.79
CA VAL A 48 -1.94 7.05 -6.90
C VAL A 48 -2.54 7.53 -8.22
N SER A 49 -1.73 7.89 -9.20
CA SER A 49 -2.24 8.49 -10.46
C SER A 49 -1.92 7.69 -11.70
N ASN A 50 -0.70 7.16 -11.82
CA ASN A 50 -0.25 6.41 -12.98
C ASN A 50 0.76 5.32 -12.58
N TYR A 51 0.88 4.32 -13.43
CA TYR A 51 1.79 3.18 -13.26
C TYR A 51 2.25 2.65 -14.61
N THR A 52 3.38 1.97 -14.64
CA THR A 52 3.89 1.22 -15.78
C THR A 52 3.97 -0.24 -15.35
N PRO A 53 2.97 -1.07 -15.70
CA PRO A 53 2.95 -2.45 -15.25
C PRO A 53 4.08 -3.25 -15.88
N ARG A 54 4.67 -4.19 -15.13
CA ARG A 54 5.69 -5.09 -15.67
C ARG A 54 5.09 -6.32 -16.38
N PRO A 55 5.70 -6.80 -17.48
CA PRO A 55 6.79 -6.17 -18.24
C PRO A 55 6.31 -4.87 -18.91
N ALA A 56 7.19 -3.85 -19.00
CA ALA A 56 6.87 -2.47 -19.39
C ALA A 56 6.48 -2.26 -20.88
N ILE A 57 6.03 -3.31 -21.56
CA ILE A 57 5.65 -3.29 -22.99
C ILE A 57 4.36 -2.50 -23.25
N TRP A 58 3.56 -2.26 -22.21
CA TRP A 58 2.25 -1.60 -22.30
C TRP A 58 2.30 -0.09 -22.03
N GLY A 59 3.49 0.46 -21.83
CA GLY A 59 3.69 1.87 -21.51
C GLY A 59 3.01 2.30 -20.19
N LYS A 60 2.93 3.62 -20.02
CA LYS A 60 2.31 4.26 -18.85
C LYS A 60 0.79 4.15 -18.92
N GLN A 61 0.19 3.74 -17.82
CA GLN A 61 -1.25 3.56 -17.60
C GLN A 61 -1.76 4.53 -16.53
N PHE A 62 -3.04 4.85 -16.57
CA PHE A 62 -3.69 5.76 -15.62
C PHE A 62 -4.62 4.99 -14.68
N VAL A 63 -4.55 5.31 -13.38
CA VAL A 63 -5.34 4.63 -12.33
C VAL A 63 -6.84 4.81 -12.58
N ASP A 64 -7.27 6.03 -12.91
CA ASP A 64 -8.69 6.35 -13.10
C ASP A 64 -9.33 5.60 -14.30
N SER A 65 -8.52 5.06 -15.21
CA SER A 65 -8.99 4.35 -16.42
C SER A 65 -8.96 2.83 -16.29
N ASN A 66 -8.40 2.25 -15.22
CA ASN A 66 -8.14 0.81 -15.12
C ASN A 66 -8.83 0.13 -13.92
N ASN A 67 -9.85 0.76 -13.33
CA ASN A 67 -10.67 0.24 -12.22
C ASN A 67 -9.88 -0.55 -11.17
N LEU A 68 -8.73 -0.01 -10.74
CA LEU A 68 -7.86 -0.69 -9.80
C LEU A 68 -8.53 -0.77 -8.43
N LYS A 69 -8.66 -1.97 -7.88
CA LYS A 69 -9.22 -2.20 -6.54
C LYS A 69 -8.11 -2.22 -5.52
N LEU A 70 -8.17 -1.37 -4.50
CA LEU A 70 -7.22 -1.37 -3.39
C LEU A 70 -7.24 -2.75 -2.72
N SER A 71 -6.09 -3.39 -2.58
CA SER A 71 -5.97 -4.65 -1.83
C SER A 71 -5.21 -4.45 -0.52
N TYR A 72 -4.27 -3.52 -0.47
CA TYR A 72 -3.47 -3.24 0.71
C TYR A 72 -2.93 -1.81 0.68
N ILE A 73 -2.86 -1.19 1.85
CA ILE A 73 -2.06 0.01 2.09
C ILE A 73 -1.32 -0.14 3.41
N GLY A 74 -0.04 0.24 3.42
CA GLY A 74 0.75 0.21 4.63
C GLY A 74 1.84 1.26 4.65
N VAL A 75 2.21 1.67 5.87
CA VAL A 75 3.21 2.69 6.15
C VAL A 75 4.23 2.15 7.15
N SER A 76 5.50 2.36 6.84
CA SER A 76 6.63 2.01 7.68
C SER A 76 7.46 3.24 7.99
N SER A 77 7.99 3.30 9.21
CA SER A 77 9.03 4.24 9.63
C SER A 77 10.40 3.57 9.49
N SER A 78 11.41 4.33 9.06
CA SER A 78 12.80 3.85 9.06
C SER A 78 13.30 3.49 10.46
N LYS A 79 12.76 4.14 11.49
CA LYS A 79 13.18 3.96 12.89
C LYS A 79 12.34 2.94 13.65
N TYR A 80 11.04 2.88 13.36
CA TYR A 80 10.08 2.10 14.15
C TYR A 80 9.48 0.89 13.40
N GLY A 81 9.91 0.65 12.16
CA GLY A 81 9.39 -0.43 11.33
C GLY A 81 7.97 -0.16 10.84
N TYR A 82 7.19 -1.23 10.61
CA TYR A 82 5.80 -1.13 10.18
C TYR A 82 4.94 -0.44 11.26
N ILE A 83 4.22 0.65 10.92
CA ILE A 83 3.50 1.49 11.89
C ILE A 83 2.01 1.67 11.59
N TRP A 84 1.54 1.25 10.42
CA TRP A 84 0.12 1.22 10.09
C TRP A 84 -0.09 0.39 8.83
N GLY A 85 -1.21 -0.30 8.76
CA GLY A 85 -1.76 -0.68 7.48
C GLY A 85 -2.99 -1.56 7.59
N VAL A 86 -3.67 -1.66 6.46
CA VAL A 86 -4.93 -2.37 6.29
C VAL A 86 -4.89 -3.14 4.98
N ASN A 87 -5.57 -4.28 4.94
CA ASN A 87 -5.72 -5.08 3.74
C ASN A 87 -7.16 -5.57 3.60
N ILE A 88 -7.57 -5.81 2.37
CA ILE A 88 -8.81 -6.54 2.14
C ILE A 88 -8.57 -8.03 2.41
N PRO A 89 -9.54 -8.75 3.01
CA PRO A 89 -9.49 -10.20 3.11
C PRO A 89 -9.27 -10.85 1.73
N ALA A 90 -8.54 -11.98 1.71
CA ALA A 90 -8.10 -12.62 0.47
C ALA A 90 -9.28 -13.11 -0.41
N ASP A 91 -10.38 -13.50 0.23
CA ASP A 91 -11.65 -13.90 -0.38
C ASP A 91 -12.47 -12.72 -0.93
N GLN A 92 -12.06 -11.48 -0.63
CA GLN A 92 -12.81 -10.26 -0.99
C GLN A 92 -12.03 -9.31 -1.90
N VAL A 93 -10.86 -9.69 -2.42
CA VAL A 93 -9.97 -8.79 -3.19
C VAL A 93 -10.67 -8.10 -4.39
N GLY A 94 -11.70 -8.74 -4.98
CA GLY A 94 -12.51 -8.14 -6.06
C GLY A 94 -13.43 -7.00 -5.62
N ASN A 95 -13.77 -6.94 -4.33
CA ASN A 95 -14.72 -6.00 -3.74
C ASN A 95 -14.05 -4.78 -3.09
N GLY A 96 -12.74 -4.59 -3.34
CA GLY A 96 -12.00 -3.46 -2.77
C GLY A 96 -12.52 -2.09 -3.20
N VAL A 97 -12.11 -1.07 -2.45
CA VAL A 97 -12.37 0.32 -2.84
C VAL A 97 -11.63 0.61 -4.15
N THR A 98 -12.30 1.23 -5.11
CA THR A 98 -11.65 1.66 -6.35
C THR A 98 -10.65 2.79 -6.05
N LEU A 99 -9.40 2.59 -6.47
CA LEU A 99 -8.36 3.60 -6.44
C LEU A 99 -8.65 4.69 -7.48
N SER A 100 -8.39 5.94 -7.10
CA SER A 100 -8.49 7.10 -7.98
C SER A 100 -7.33 8.05 -7.73
N SER A 101 -6.93 8.80 -8.75
CA SER A 101 -5.95 9.89 -8.63
C SER A 101 -6.38 11.00 -7.68
N LYS A 102 -7.69 11.14 -7.45
CA LYS A 102 -8.28 12.17 -6.59
C LYS A 102 -8.52 11.70 -5.15
N SER A 103 -8.30 10.42 -4.85
CA SER A 103 -8.57 9.92 -3.51
C SER A 103 -7.67 10.57 -2.45
N CYS A 104 -8.11 10.53 -1.21
CA CYS A 104 -7.25 10.67 -0.05
C CYS A 104 -7.54 9.46 0.83
N ILE A 105 -6.62 8.49 0.83
CA ILE A 105 -6.62 7.47 1.86
C ILE A 105 -5.81 8.06 3.02
N GLU A 106 -6.49 8.40 4.11
CA GLU A 106 -5.84 9.03 5.26
C GLU A 106 -5.03 8.02 6.07
N TYR A 107 -3.88 8.44 6.58
CA TYR A 107 -3.12 7.65 7.55
C TYR A 107 -3.99 7.33 8.77
N GLY A 108 -4.14 6.04 9.08
CA GLY A 108 -4.99 5.57 10.17
C GLY A 108 -6.47 5.44 9.83
N GLN A 109 -6.87 5.71 8.59
CA GLN A 109 -8.25 5.54 8.15
C GLN A 109 -8.71 4.09 8.34
N ASN A 110 -9.90 3.94 8.92
CA ASN A 110 -10.64 2.69 8.87
C ASN A 110 -11.38 2.59 7.53
N ILE A 111 -11.04 1.59 6.72
CA ILE A 111 -11.65 1.37 5.40
C ILE A 111 -12.64 0.23 5.54
N SER A 112 -13.91 0.49 5.22
CA SER A 112 -14.96 -0.52 5.30
C SER A 112 -14.61 -1.77 4.49
N GLY A 113 -14.73 -2.94 5.11
CA GLY A 113 -14.38 -4.23 4.51
C GLY A 113 -12.89 -4.59 4.56
N TYR A 114 -12.04 -3.78 5.19
CA TYR A 114 -10.61 -4.06 5.34
C TYR A 114 -10.30 -4.50 6.76
N SER A 115 -9.41 -5.47 6.88
CA SER A 115 -8.83 -5.90 8.14
C SER A 115 -7.65 -5.00 8.51
N ILE A 116 -7.59 -4.59 9.78
CA ILE A 116 -6.46 -3.85 10.31
C ILE A 116 -5.29 -4.82 10.52
N GLN A 117 -4.20 -4.62 9.78
CA GLN A 117 -2.96 -5.36 9.96
C GLN A 117 -2.12 -4.74 11.08
N LYS A 118 -2.17 -3.42 11.20
CA LYS A 118 -1.59 -2.68 12.32
C LYS A 118 -2.32 -1.36 12.52
N THR A 119 -2.76 -1.12 13.75
CA THR A 119 -3.32 0.17 14.17
C THR A 119 -2.28 1.28 14.00
N ALA A 120 -2.71 2.46 13.55
CA ALA A 120 -1.83 3.59 13.33
C ALA A 120 -1.15 4.04 14.63
N SER A 121 0.17 4.15 14.59
CA SER A 121 0.97 4.79 15.64
C SER A 121 1.03 6.30 15.45
N SER A 122 1.33 7.05 16.52
CA SER A 122 1.57 8.50 16.39
C SER A 122 2.77 8.79 15.48
N LEU A 123 2.57 9.70 14.51
CA LEU A 123 3.63 10.16 13.62
C LEU A 123 4.64 11.05 14.36
N LYS A 124 5.92 10.88 14.04
CA LYS A 124 7.04 11.67 14.58
C LYS A 124 7.92 12.19 13.45
N THR A 125 8.78 13.17 13.73
CA THR A 125 9.79 13.59 12.75
C THR A 125 10.66 12.42 12.31
N GLY A 126 10.82 12.21 11.00
CA GLY A 126 11.64 11.11 10.46
C GLY A 126 11.31 10.71 9.03
N LYS A 127 12.00 9.66 8.55
CA LYS A 127 11.81 9.07 7.22
C LYS A 127 10.80 7.92 7.26
N TYR A 128 9.96 7.84 6.23
CA TYR A 128 8.87 6.89 6.09
C TYR A 128 8.82 6.31 4.68
N SER A 129 8.14 5.19 4.54
CA SER A 129 7.75 4.61 3.25
C SER A 129 6.29 4.20 3.29
N VAL A 130 5.58 4.43 2.19
CA VAL A 130 4.21 3.96 1.98
C VAL A 130 4.17 3.02 0.79
N SER A 131 3.39 1.95 0.91
CA SER A 131 3.11 1.00 -0.16
C SER A 131 1.59 0.89 -0.35
N ILE A 132 1.12 1.04 -1.58
CA ILE A 132 -0.27 0.79 -1.98
C ILE A 132 -0.26 -0.33 -3.00
N TRP A 133 -1.05 -1.39 -2.76
CA TRP A 133 -1.22 -2.48 -3.70
C TRP A 133 -2.65 -2.45 -4.21
N GLY A 134 -2.79 -2.51 -5.53
CA GLY A 134 -4.06 -2.61 -6.21
C GLY A 134 -4.14 -3.88 -7.03
N ARG A 135 -5.37 -4.31 -7.36
CA ARG A 135 -5.64 -5.34 -8.35
C ARG A 135 -6.43 -4.75 -9.51
N ASP A 136 -5.86 -4.84 -10.71
CA ASP A 136 -6.57 -4.67 -11.97
C ASP A 136 -7.51 -5.87 -12.12
N GLN A 137 -8.81 -5.65 -12.01
CA GLN A 137 -9.82 -6.71 -12.02
C GLN A 137 -9.98 -7.33 -13.41
N GLU A 138 -9.90 -6.51 -14.46
CA GLU A 138 -10.05 -6.97 -15.84
C GLU A 138 -8.87 -7.84 -16.26
N LYS A 139 -7.66 -7.44 -15.87
CA LYS A 139 -6.43 -8.17 -16.22
C LYS A 139 -5.96 -9.15 -15.14
N ASN A 140 -6.72 -9.29 -14.05
CA ASN A 140 -6.40 -10.08 -12.86
C ASN A 140 -4.94 -9.92 -12.37
N ARG A 141 -4.45 -8.67 -12.35
CA ARG A 141 -3.03 -8.36 -12.14
C ARG A 141 -2.82 -7.47 -10.92
N ALA A 142 -1.81 -7.80 -10.12
CA ALA A 142 -1.37 -6.93 -9.03
C ALA A 142 -0.55 -5.75 -9.55
N ILE A 143 -0.84 -4.55 -9.04
CA ILE A 143 -0.12 -3.31 -9.30
C ILE A 143 0.38 -2.77 -7.98
N VAL A 144 1.68 -2.48 -7.88
CA VAL A 144 2.32 -2.01 -6.65
C VAL A 144 2.77 -0.57 -6.83
N PHE A 145 2.51 0.26 -5.83
CA PHE A 145 2.96 1.65 -5.75
C PHE A 145 3.76 1.84 -4.47
N VAL A 146 4.92 2.49 -4.55
CA VAL A 146 5.79 2.74 -3.39
C VAL A 146 6.33 4.15 -3.47
N SER A 147 6.38 4.84 -2.33
CA SER A 147 7.11 6.10 -2.17
C SER A 147 7.79 6.16 -0.80
N ALA A 148 8.98 6.75 -0.75
CA ALA A 148 9.58 7.24 0.49
C ALA A 148 9.26 8.73 0.66
N PHE A 149 9.12 9.18 1.91
CA PHE A 149 8.88 10.58 2.26
C PHE A 149 9.47 10.89 3.64
N ALA A 150 9.74 12.16 3.92
CA ALA A 150 10.12 12.62 5.26
C ALA A 150 8.97 13.46 5.85
N LEU A 151 8.80 13.34 7.17
CA LEU A 151 7.89 14.19 7.93
C LEU A 151 8.69 15.00 8.93
N ASP A 152 8.33 16.28 9.06
CA ASP A 152 8.66 17.11 10.19
C ASP A 152 7.40 17.33 11.02
N VAL A 153 7.50 17.10 12.32
CA VAL A 153 6.41 17.30 13.28
C VAL A 153 6.81 18.38 14.26
N THR A 154 6.12 19.52 14.24
CA THR A 154 6.37 20.65 15.13
C THR A 154 5.05 21.11 15.74
N ASN A 155 4.95 21.09 17.07
CA ASN A 155 3.72 21.47 17.79
C ASN A 155 2.45 20.75 17.28
N GLY A 156 2.58 19.47 16.89
CA GLY A 156 1.48 18.67 16.33
C GLY A 156 1.13 18.95 14.86
N GLN A 157 1.80 19.92 14.22
CA GLN A 157 1.66 20.16 12.78
C GLN A 157 2.60 19.27 11.99
N LEU A 158 2.05 18.64 10.96
CA LEU A 158 2.81 17.83 10.01
C LEU A 158 3.29 18.69 8.85
N ARG A 159 4.51 18.44 8.39
CA ARG A 159 5.05 18.96 7.13
C ARG A 159 5.73 17.83 6.40
N ILE A 160 5.53 17.73 5.09
CA ILE A 160 6.30 16.81 4.23
C ILE A 160 7.58 17.53 3.84
N SER A 161 8.72 16.93 4.14
CA SER A 161 10.05 17.41 3.77
C SER A 161 10.67 16.54 2.67
N LYS A 162 11.70 17.07 2.02
CA LYS A 162 12.47 16.30 1.03
C LYS A 162 13.20 15.17 1.75
N VAL A 163 13.23 14.01 1.12
CA VAL A 163 14.08 12.91 1.55
C VAL A 163 15.47 13.20 1.01
N ASP A 164 16.37 13.62 1.89
CA ASP A 164 17.81 13.67 1.61
C ASP A 164 18.38 12.26 1.34
#